data_AF-A0A840QJ33-F1
#
_entry.id   AF-A0A840QJ33-F1
#
_cell.length_a   1.000
_cell.length_b   1.000
_cell.length_c   1.000
_cell.angle_alpha   90.00
_cell.angle_beta   90.00
_cell.angle_gamma   90.00
#
_symmetry.space_group_name_H-M   'P 1'
#
loop_
_entity.id
_entity.type
_entity.pdbx_description
1 polymer ?
#
loop_
_entity_poly.entity_id
_entity_poly.type
_entity_poly.pdbx_seq_one_letter_code
_entity_poly.pdbx_strand_id
1 'polypeptide(L)' 'MDIAPDVFDCDELGFGVVTLSGPVPPALEQAVRRCAANCPENAISLR' A
#
# COMPACT_ATOMS: atom_id res chain seq x y z
N MET A 1 -3.61 3.49 -12.90
CA MET A 1 -2.58 4.08 -12.01
C MET A 1 -2.96 3.60 -10.62
N ASP A 2 -2.45 2.42 -10.29
CA ASP A 2 -2.99 1.52 -9.26
C ASP A 2 -2.17 1.56 -7.97
N ILE A 3 -1.47 2.68 -7.78
CA ILE A 3 -0.60 2.97 -6.66
C ILE A 3 -1.43 3.83 -5.71
N ALA A 4 -1.46 3.49 -4.42
CA ALA A 4 -2.12 4.27 -3.37
C ALA A 4 -1.07 5.14 -2.65
N PRO A 5 -0.66 6.29 -3.22
CA PRO A 5 0.42 7.12 -2.67
C PRO A 5 0.07 7.69 -1.29
N ASP A 6 -1.22 7.82 -0.97
CA ASP A 6 -1.68 8.23 0.36
C ASP A 6 -1.47 7.14 1.44
N VAL A 7 -1.02 5.94 1.06
CA VAL A 7 -0.83 4.79 1.95
C VAL A 7 0.57 4.20 1.87
N PHE A 8 1.19 4.24 0.69
CA PHE A 8 2.49 3.65 0.43
C PHE A 8 3.47 4.69 -0.10
N ASP A 9 4.72 4.57 0.34
CA ASP A 9 5.86 5.32 -0.20
C ASP A 9 7.10 4.40 -0.24
N CYS A 10 8.22 4.91 -0.72
CA CYS A 10 9.51 4.24 -0.67
C CYS A 10 10.41 4.82 0.42
N ASP A 11 11.13 3.96 1.14
CA ASP A 11 12.20 4.40 2.02
C ASP A 11 13.47 4.80 1.22
N GLU A 12 14.52 5.23 1.92
CA GLU A 12 15.79 5.67 1.32
C GLU A 12 16.51 4.58 0.52
N LEU A 13 16.17 3.30 0.75
CA LEU A 13 16.73 2.15 0.06
C LEU A 13 15.83 1.67 -1.10
N GLY A 14 14.67 2.30 -1.29
CA GLY A 14 13.71 1.97 -2.32
C GLY A 14 12.70 0.87 -1.94
N PHE A 15 12.63 0.46 -0.67
CA PHE A 15 11.62 -0.50 -0.23
C PHE A 15 10.28 0.18 -0.02
N GLY A 16 9.20 -0.48 -0.44
CA GLY A 16 7.84 -0.02 -0.18
C GLY A 16 7.52 -0.07 1.31
N VAL A 17 7.07 1.05 1.87
CA VAL A 17 6.68 1.20 3.28
C VAL A 17 5.26 1.75 3.40
N VAL A 18 4.57 1.39 4.48
CA VAL A 18 3.25 1.95 4.80
C VAL A 18 3.43 3.24 5.57
N THR A 19 2.84 4.34 5.08
CA THR A 19 2.96 5.67 5.68
C THR A 19 1.83 5.99 6.67
N LEU A 20 0.75 5.21 6.66
CA LEU A 20 -0.33 5.33 7.63
C LEU A 20 0.05 4.70 8.97
N SER A 21 -0.18 5.45 10.04
CA SER A 21 -0.05 4.97 11.42
C SER A 21 -1.32 4.30 11.96
N GLY A 22 -2.43 4.37 11.21
CA GLY A 22 -3.75 3.88 11.60
C GLY A 22 -4.43 3.05 10.51
N PRO A 23 -5.72 2.71 10.68
CA PRO A 23 -6.46 1.94 9.68
C PRO A 23 -6.57 2.71 8.36
N VAL A 24 -6.64 1.94 7.26
CA VAL A 24 -6.88 2.49 5.92
C VAL A 24 -8.30 3.10 5.89
N PRO A 25 -8.46 4.36 5.47
CA PRO A 25 -9.78 4.96 5.27
C PRO A 25 -10.63 4.16 4.27
N PRO A 26 -11.96 4.06 4.44
CA PRO A 26 -12.82 3.29 3.54
C PRO A 26 -12.69 3.68 2.05
N ALA A 27 -12.45 4.96 1.78
CA ALA A 27 -12.24 5.48 0.42
C ALA A 27 -10.98 4.92 -0.26
N LEU A 28 -9.99 4.47 0.51
CA LEU A 28 -8.70 3.98 0.02
C LEU A 28 -8.60 2.44 0.03
N GLU A 29 -9.55 1.73 0.65
CA GLU A 29 -9.51 0.27 0.76
C GLU A 29 -9.39 -0.42 -0.59
N GLN A 30 -10.14 0.03 -1.60
CA GLN A 30 -10.08 -0.58 -2.93
C GLN A 30 -8.72 -0.37 -3.59
N ALA A 31 -8.11 0.80 -3.40
CA ALA A 31 -6.78 1.11 -3.93
C ALA A 31 -5.71 0.23 -3.24
N VAL A 32 -5.77 0.09 -1.92
CA VAL A 32 -4.87 -0.78 -1.15
C VAL A 32 -5.02 -2.25 -1.54
N ARG A 33 -6.25 -2.73 -1.75
CA ARG A 33 -6.50 -4.09 -2.26
C ARG A 33 -5.87 -4.32 -3.64
N ARG A 34 -5.94 -3.34 -4.54
CA ARG A 34 -5.27 -3.40 -5.85
C ARG A 34 -3.75 -3.41 -5.71
N CYS A 35 -3.17 -2.58 -4.83
CA CYS A 35 -1.73 -2.60 -4.55
C CYS A 35 -1.29 -3.99 -4.07
N ALA A 36 -2.02 -4.59 -3.14
CA ALA A 36 -1.71 -5.93 -2.63
C ALA A 36 -1.79 -7.01 -3.72
N ALA A 37 -2.83 -6.98 -4.56
CA ALA A 37 -3.00 -7.93 -5.66
C ALA A 37 -1.94 -7.78 -6.76
N ASN A 38 -1.43 -6.57 -6.96
CA ASN A 38 -0.43 -6.27 -8.01
C ASN A 38 1.01 -6.38 -7.51
N CYS A 39 1.25 -6.56 -6.21
CA CYS A 39 2.60 -6.70 -5.66
C CYS A 39 3.22 -8.03 -6.10
N PRO A 40 4.24 -8.03 -6.98
CA PRO A 40 4.81 -9.26 -7.52
C PRO A 40 5.49 -10.11 -6.44
N GLU A 41 6.01 -9.47 -5.38
CA GLU A 41 6.62 -10.16 -4.25
C GLU A 41 5.61 -10.66 -3.20
N ASN A 42 4.31 -10.34 -3.34
CA ASN A 42 3.28 -10.61 -2.32
C ASN A 42 3.63 -10.05 -0.93
N ALA A 43 4.34 -8.91 -0.88
CA ALA A 43 4.84 -8.31 0.36
C ALA A 43 3.79 -7.51 1.16
N ILE A 44 2.60 -7.29 0.60
CA ILE A 44 1.53 -6.51 1.22
C ILE A 44 0.49 -7.46 1.83
N SER A 45 0.27 -7.34 3.14
CA SER A 45 -0.73 -8.13 3.87
C SER A 45 -1.93 -7.28 4.31
N LEU A 46 -3.14 -7.82 4.15
CA LEU A 46 -4.40 -7.19 4.59
C LEU A 46 -4.97 -7.99 5.78
N ARG A 47 -5.37 -7.31 6.85
CA ARG A 47 -5.89 -7.90 8.09
C ARG A 47 -7.05 -7.10 8.66
#